data_AF-A0A1I5YX41-F1
#
_entry.id   AF-A0A1I5YX41-F1
#
_cell.length_a   1.000
_cell.length_b   1.000
_cell.length_c   1.000
_cell.angle_alpha   90.00
_cell.angle_beta   90.00
_cell.angle_gamma   90.00
#
_symmetry.space_group_name_H-M   'P 1'
#
loop_
_entity.id
_entity.type
_entity.pdbx_description
1 polymer ?
#
loop_
_entity_poly.entity_id
_entity_poly.type
_entity_poly.pdbx_seq_one_letter_code
_entity_poly.pdbx_strand_id
1 'polypeptide(L)'
;MTRPADTALAPAELGAARYTRHSFARSFLRQAARERWAVSRTRWEFDDSGHGEAVYRIDADGTLLHFAVFSTVLRENERTDRVIAKRWDVTAALVEGPVPDDRLAELRREVPRQEAGRADAATLVWTRANRSERFFDYVVAQLAAGAQPDCATMGDACYILRSTAFYSNGKFGLADFDRLAEIPPLQVPYRAQMLAAWLLREFSYDLVEQCAACRNPAAAKLSGEWRRYLGLGNATGLGMVPFVVNHPHILDAWCSARELPLAHALDAEADAGSVRRASELLDRARRYFAERDTLTTAPYLTGPELADRLGGIASLLSEFPAGGFRWRDLDDRAAEFGAEARAVLHTVLVELDDSLDAEIEHLLTCDQRRRVDLAQTCGELRDLLADRYDWTREFDFTDPNEQARFWFSAEDNEEPRRGNRGQDPGESMEHPIDVARAVHALRHDLAAADAGRSVAEFLLEFPWHRGIVARVQSVAGLRYGEVRANLLAGDFLPLHLQRFQLALYGMENYSPQSTDWLRVTLFSGAPRARDVESGADDDWLFTRKPGKES
;
A
#
# COMPACT_ATOMS: atom_id res chain seq x y z
N MET A 1 24.12 -7.19 7.81
CA MET A 1 23.57 -8.13 6.80
C MET A 1 22.04 -8.16 6.89
N THR A 2 21.33 -8.34 5.78
CA THR A 2 19.86 -8.47 5.78
C THR A 2 19.39 -9.78 6.41
N ARG A 3 18.17 -9.77 6.96
CA ARG A 3 17.58 -10.95 7.62
C ARG A 3 17.39 -12.10 6.62
N PRO A 4 17.46 -13.37 7.06
CA PRO A 4 17.12 -14.52 6.22
C PRO A 4 15.68 -14.46 5.70
N ALA A 5 15.43 -15.09 4.56
CA ALA A 5 14.11 -15.13 3.94
C ALA A 5 13.05 -15.80 4.84
N ASP A 6 13.40 -16.83 5.60
CA ASP A 6 12.49 -17.49 6.57
C ASP A 6 11.94 -16.52 7.61
N THR A 7 12.74 -15.53 8.01
CA THR A 7 12.30 -14.50 8.94
C THR A 7 11.55 -13.40 8.19
N ALA A 8 12.15 -12.79 7.17
CA ALA A 8 11.59 -11.61 6.52
C ALA A 8 10.25 -11.85 5.81
N LEU A 9 10.00 -13.07 5.33
CA LEU A 9 8.79 -13.46 4.61
C LEU A 9 7.79 -14.25 5.47
N ALA A 10 8.07 -14.45 6.76
CA ALA A 10 7.10 -15.06 7.66
C ALA A 10 5.81 -14.22 7.70
N PRO A 11 4.61 -14.82 7.62
CA PRO A 11 3.36 -14.06 7.61
C PRO A 11 3.22 -13.08 8.78
N ALA A 12 3.61 -13.46 10.00
CA ALA A 12 3.58 -12.58 11.16
C ALA A 12 4.45 -11.32 10.98
N GLU A 13 5.65 -11.46 10.42
CA GLU A 13 6.58 -10.36 10.13
C GLU A 13 6.04 -9.44 9.03
N LEU A 14 5.49 -10.03 7.95
CA LEU A 14 4.83 -9.28 6.87
C LEU A 14 3.61 -8.52 7.40
N GLY A 15 2.81 -9.14 8.27
CA GLY A 15 1.65 -8.49 8.87
C GLY A 15 1.99 -7.42 9.90
N ALA A 16 3.14 -7.49 10.55
CA ALA A 16 3.60 -6.45 11.46
C ALA A 16 4.11 -5.20 10.74
N ALA A 17 4.35 -5.28 9.42
CA ALA A 17 4.97 -4.22 8.64
C ALA A 17 4.29 -2.85 8.82
N ARG A 18 5.14 -1.83 8.95
CA ARG A 18 4.80 -0.41 8.98
C ARG A 18 5.55 0.29 7.85
N TYR A 19 5.00 1.40 7.38
CA TYR A 19 5.63 2.14 6.31
C TYR A 19 6.84 2.92 6.83
N THR A 20 7.84 3.10 5.97
CA THR A 20 9.06 3.87 6.24
C THR A 20 9.19 5.00 5.22
N ARG A 21 10.23 5.83 5.34
CA ARG A 21 10.64 6.82 4.33
C ARG A 21 10.77 6.28 2.90
N HIS A 22 10.90 4.97 2.73
CA HIS A 22 11.03 4.31 1.43
C HIS A 22 9.70 3.86 0.82
N SER A 23 8.57 4.06 1.52
CA SER A 23 7.25 3.79 0.95
C SER A 23 6.96 4.70 -0.26
N PHE A 24 6.10 4.23 -1.18
CA PHE A 24 5.74 4.96 -2.39
C PHE A 24 5.22 6.36 -2.10
N ALA A 25 4.37 6.54 -1.08
CA ALA A 25 3.87 7.86 -0.68
C ALA A 25 4.99 8.81 -0.22
N ARG A 26 5.94 8.31 0.57
CA ARG A 26 7.07 9.09 1.12
C ARG A 26 8.07 9.47 0.04
N SER A 27 8.54 8.49 -0.74
CA SER A 27 9.44 8.72 -1.89
C SER A 27 8.82 9.65 -2.95
N PHE A 28 7.51 9.52 -3.20
CA PHE A 28 6.78 10.44 -4.07
C PHE A 28 6.85 11.89 -3.57
N LEU A 29 6.41 12.14 -2.33
CA LEU A 29 6.34 13.50 -1.79
C LEU A 29 7.72 14.12 -1.57
N ARG A 30 8.72 13.31 -1.22
CA ARG A 30 10.10 13.76 -1.10
C ARG A 30 10.65 14.28 -2.42
N GLN A 31 10.42 13.56 -3.52
CA GLN A 31 10.77 14.08 -4.86
C GLN A 31 9.96 15.34 -5.19
N ALA A 32 8.65 15.32 -4.99
CA ALA A 32 7.80 16.47 -5.30
C ALA A 32 8.23 17.74 -4.54
N ALA A 33 8.64 17.60 -3.27
CA ALA A 33 9.14 18.70 -2.45
C ALA A 33 10.53 19.18 -2.89
N ARG A 34 11.44 18.25 -3.21
CA ARG A 34 12.78 18.57 -3.72
C ARG A 34 12.71 19.39 -5.00
N GLU A 35 11.83 18.99 -5.92
CA GLU A 35 11.60 19.68 -7.19
C GLU A 35 10.53 20.79 -7.09
N ARG A 36 10.05 21.11 -5.88
CA ARG A 36 9.09 22.18 -5.59
C ARG A 36 7.86 22.19 -6.50
N TRP A 37 7.23 21.03 -6.66
CA TRP A 37 6.06 20.90 -7.53
C TRP A 37 4.96 21.88 -7.12
N ALA A 38 4.38 22.54 -8.12
CA ALA A 38 3.34 23.54 -7.91
C ALA A 38 1.98 22.99 -8.34
N VAL A 39 0.97 23.13 -7.47
CA VAL A 39 -0.42 22.76 -7.77
C VAL A 39 -1.28 24.01 -7.72
N SER A 40 -2.00 24.27 -8.81
CA SER A 40 -2.91 25.42 -8.92
C SER A 40 -4.26 24.98 -9.47
N ARG A 41 -5.33 25.70 -9.11
CA ARG A 41 -6.66 25.45 -9.65
C ARG A 41 -6.86 26.30 -10.89
N THR A 42 -7.14 25.68 -12.03
CA THR A 42 -7.43 26.37 -13.29
C THR A 42 -8.93 26.44 -13.58
N ARG A 43 -9.72 25.54 -12.99
CA ARG A 43 -11.19 25.57 -13.04
C ARG A 43 -11.78 25.14 -11.70
N TRP A 44 -12.85 25.82 -11.28
CA TRP A 44 -13.58 25.52 -10.05
C TRP A 44 -15.05 25.93 -10.21
N GLU A 45 -15.92 24.96 -10.50
CA GLU A 45 -17.34 25.18 -10.77
C GLU A 45 -18.17 24.20 -9.93
N PHE A 46 -18.71 24.66 -8.81
CA PHE A 46 -19.53 23.84 -7.92
C PHE A 46 -20.75 24.61 -7.42
N ASP A 47 -21.86 23.89 -7.27
CA ASP A 47 -23.04 24.37 -6.57
C ASP A 47 -22.91 24.26 -5.03
N ASP A 48 -23.98 24.60 -4.33
CA ASP A 48 -24.07 24.57 -2.86
C ASP A 48 -23.99 23.16 -2.25
N SER A 49 -24.29 22.14 -3.06
CA SER A 49 -24.20 20.73 -2.69
C SER A 49 -22.81 20.14 -3.01
N GLY A 50 -21.95 20.89 -3.68
CA GLY A 50 -20.66 20.44 -4.17
C GLY A 50 -20.78 19.53 -5.40
N HIS A 51 -21.88 19.61 -6.16
CA HIS A 51 -21.97 19.01 -7.49
C HIS A 51 -21.33 19.94 -8.52
N GLY A 52 -20.54 19.38 -9.42
CA GLY A 52 -19.79 20.15 -10.42
C GLY A 52 -18.41 19.56 -10.71
N GLU A 53 -17.48 20.43 -11.07
CA GLU A 53 -16.16 20.02 -11.54
C GLU A 53 -15.01 20.97 -11.17
N ALA A 54 -13.81 20.39 -11.11
CA ALA A 54 -12.58 21.11 -10.90
C ALA A 54 -11.50 20.64 -11.88
N VAL A 55 -10.55 21.53 -12.17
CA VAL A 55 -9.30 21.15 -12.82
C VAL A 55 -8.14 21.75 -12.03
N TYR A 56 -7.23 20.87 -11.60
CA TYR A 56 -5.94 21.25 -11.03
C TYR A 56 -4.86 21.13 -12.10
N ARG A 57 -4.02 22.16 -12.23
CA ARG A 57 -2.76 22.13 -12.99
C ARG A 57 -1.63 21.78 -12.03
N ILE A 58 -0.80 20.83 -12.43
CA ILE A 58 0.39 20.41 -11.70
C ILE A 58 1.60 20.68 -12.58
N ASP A 59 2.55 21.44 -12.04
CA ASP A 59 3.88 21.62 -12.61
C ASP A 59 4.84 20.68 -11.90
N ALA A 60 5.23 19.60 -12.58
CA ALA A 60 6.03 18.52 -12.02
C ALA A 60 7.38 18.45 -12.76
N ASP A 61 8.33 19.29 -12.36
CA ASP A 61 9.69 19.33 -12.93
C ASP A 61 9.68 19.43 -14.47
N GLY A 62 9.04 20.49 -14.99
CA GLY A 62 8.91 20.71 -16.43
C GLY A 62 7.87 19.83 -17.13
N THR A 63 7.28 18.85 -16.44
CA THR A 63 6.15 18.06 -16.95
C THR A 63 4.83 18.70 -16.53
N LEU A 64 4.00 19.02 -17.52
CA LEU A 64 2.65 19.54 -17.28
C LEU A 64 1.65 18.39 -17.11
N LEU A 65 1.01 18.33 -15.96
CA LEU A 65 -0.09 17.40 -15.68
C LEU A 65 -1.36 18.17 -15.29
N HIS A 66 -2.51 17.56 -15.53
CA HIS A 66 -3.79 18.05 -15.03
C HIS A 66 -4.54 16.94 -14.30
N PHE A 67 -5.28 17.34 -13.26
CA PHE A 67 -6.20 16.48 -12.54
C PHE A 67 -7.61 17.04 -12.65
N ALA A 68 -8.42 16.40 -13.51
CA ALA A 68 -9.81 16.76 -13.73
C ALA A 68 -10.70 15.97 -12.77
N VAL A 69 -11.55 16.65 -12.02
CA VAL A 69 -12.41 16.07 -11.00
C VAL A 69 -13.87 16.37 -11.32
N PHE A 70 -14.72 15.36 -11.25
CA PHE A 70 -16.16 15.46 -11.39
C PHE A 70 -16.80 14.98 -10.09
N SER A 71 -17.52 15.89 -9.40
CA SER A 71 -18.28 15.53 -8.20
C SER A 71 -19.77 15.58 -8.47
N THR A 72 -20.46 14.59 -7.93
CA THR A 72 -21.91 14.53 -7.84
C THR A 72 -22.31 14.23 -6.39
N VAL A 73 -23.58 14.46 -6.06
CA VAL A 73 -24.14 14.00 -4.80
C VAL A 73 -25.00 12.77 -5.08
N LEU A 74 -24.59 11.62 -4.56
CA LEU A 74 -25.41 10.42 -4.59
C LEU A 74 -26.42 10.43 -3.45
N ARG A 75 -27.60 9.86 -3.69
CA ARG A 75 -28.53 9.55 -2.59
C ARG A 75 -27.93 8.42 -1.74
N GLU A 76 -28.29 8.39 -0.46
CA GLU A 76 -27.77 7.39 0.49
C GLU A 76 -27.96 5.95 0.00
N ASN A 77 -29.11 5.63 -0.59
CA ASN A 77 -29.40 4.30 -1.14
C ASN A 77 -28.66 3.97 -2.45
N GLU A 78 -27.96 4.93 -3.06
CA GLU A 78 -27.11 4.74 -4.23
C GLU A 78 -25.63 4.56 -3.84
N ARG A 79 -25.26 4.86 -2.58
CA ARG A 79 -23.90 4.69 -2.07
C ARG A 79 -23.65 3.25 -1.71
N THR A 80 -22.53 2.71 -2.18
CA THR A 80 -22.00 1.45 -1.67
C THR A 80 -20.51 1.56 -1.46
N ASP A 81 -20.06 0.96 -0.36
CA ASP A 81 -18.66 0.91 0.03
C ASP A 81 -17.82 -0.05 -0.82
N ARG A 82 -18.47 -0.80 -1.72
CA ARG A 82 -17.86 -1.84 -2.52
C ARG A 82 -17.41 -1.31 -3.88
N VAL A 83 -16.37 -1.93 -4.44
CA VAL A 83 -15.84 -1.67 -5.79
C VAL A 83 -16.92 -1.89 -6.87
N ILE A 84 -17.98 -2.67 -6.58
CA ILE A 84 -19.11 -2.95 -7.48
C ILE A 84 -20.14 -1.82 -7.60
N ALA A 85 -19.89 -0.68 -6.94
CA ALA A 85 -20.73 0.50 -7.13
C ALA A 85 -20.86 0.83 -8.63
N LYS A 86 -22.01 1.35 -9.05
CA LYS A 86 -22.20 1.86 -10.43
C LYS A 86 -21.96 3.36 -10.52
N ARG A 87 -21.90 4.04 -9.37
CA ARG A 87 -21.76 5.49 -9.25
C ARG A 87 -20.93 5.81 -8.01
N TRP A 88 -20.24 6.94 -8.06
CA TRP A 88 -19.44 7.48 -6.96
C TRP A 88 -19.72 8.98 -6.81
N ASP A 89 -19.60 9.52 -5.59
CA ASP A 89 -19.75 10.97 -5.38
C ASP A 89 -18.63 11.75 -6.08
N VAL A 90 -17.47 11.14 -6.31
CA VAL A 90 -16.32 11.77 -6.97
C VAL A 90 -15.67 10.79 -7.93
N THR A 91 -15.41 11.24 -9.16
CA THR A 91 -14.54 10.55 -10.11
C THR A 91 -13.53 11.54 -10.67
N ALA A 92 -12.32 11.10 -10.98
CA ALA A 92 -11.27 11.99 -11.45
C ALA A 92 -10.30 11.29 -12.40
N ALA A 93 -9.62 12.09 -13.22
CA ALA A 93 -8.59 11.64 -14.15
C ALA A 93 -7.32 12.48 -13.99
N LEU A 94 -6.18 11.80 -13.85
CA LEU A 94 -4.85 12.38 -13.99
C LEU A 94 -4.44 12.25 -15.47
N VAL A 95 -4.07 13.37 -16.06
CA VAL A 95 -3.84 13.52 -17.50
C VAL A 95 -2.51 14.22 -17.71
N GLU A 96 -1.74 13.73 -18.69
CA GLU A 96 -0.55 14.43 -19.17
C GLU A 96 -0.92 15.48 -20.23
N GLY A 97 -0.29 16.64 -20.11
CA GLY A 97 -0.51 17.77 -21.02
C GLY A 97 -1.75 18.59 -20.69
N PRO A 98 -2.12 19.55 -21.56
CA PRO A 98 -3.26 20.43 -21.33
C PRO A 98 -4.61 19.70 -21.42
N VAL A 99 -5.60 20.25 -20.70
CA VAL A 99 -7.01 19.81 -20.75
C VAL A 99 -7.86 20.98 -21.27
N PRO A 100 -7.94 21.18 -22.59
CA PRO A 100 -8.88 22.13 -23.21
C PRO A 100 -10.34 21.70 -23.02
N ASP A 101 -11.29 22.59 -23.32
CA ASP A 101 -12.72 22.38 -23.05
C ASP A 101 -13.32 21.15 -23.77
N ASP A 102 -12.86 20.83 -24.97
CA ASP A 102 -13.26 19.64 -25.72
C ASP A 102 -12.80 18.36 -25.01
N ARG A 103 -11.54 18.31 -24.58
CA ARG A 103 -11.02 17.18 -23.80
C ARG A 103 -11.71 17.07 -22.43
N LEU A 104 -11.96 18.18 -21.76
CA LEU A 104 -12.71 18.18 -20.51
C LEU A 104 -14.13 17.64 -20.69
N ALA A 105 -14.79 17.97 -21.80
CA ALA A 105 -16.10 17.43 -22.14
C ALA A 105 -16.08 15.91 -22.38
N GLU A 106 -15.02 15.39 -22.99
CA GLU A 106 -14.82 13.94 -23.14
C GLU A 106 -14.57 13.26 -21.79
N LEU A 107 -13.68 13.81 -20.96
CA LEU A 107 -13.42 13.31 -19.61
C LEU A 107 -14.70 13.30 -18.77
N ARG A 108 -15.52 14.36 -18.84
CA ARG A 108 -16.81 14.45 -18.14
C ARG A 108 -17.77 13.34 -18.55
N ARG A 109 -17.72 12.93 -19.82
CA ARG A 109 -18.58 11.85 -20.35
C ARG A 109 -18.07 10.47 -19.96
N GLU A 110 -16.76 10.24 -20.01
CA GLU A 110 -16.17 8.89 -19.91
C GLU A 110 -15.72 8.53 -18.50
N VAL A 111 -15.10 9.45 -17.76
CA VAL A 111 -14.52 9.17 -16.44
C VAL A 111 -15.60 8.68 -15.44
N PRO A 112 -16.80 9.29 -15.33
CA PRO A 112 -17.82 8.80 -14.41
C PRO A 112 -18.35 7.40 -14.74
N ARG A 113 -18.17 6.90 -15.97
CA ARG A 113 -18.65 5.58 -16.42
C ARG A 113 -17.71 4.44 -16.00
N GLN A 114 -16.48 4.75 -15.58
CA GLN A 114 -15.48 3.81 -15.08
C GLN A 114 -15.34 2.58 -16.01
N GLU A 115 -15.75 1.38 -15.58
CA GLU A 115 -15.63 0.14 -16.36
C GLU A 115 -16.32 0.20 -17.74
N ALA A 116 -17.39 1.00 -17.86
CA ALA A 116 -18.10 1.21 -19.12
C ALA A 116 -17.56 2.41 -19.93
N GLY A 117 -16.62 3.18 -19.39
CA GLY A 117 -15.99 4.32 -20.03
C GLY A 117 -14.78 3.93 -20.89
N ARG A 118 -14.31 4.86 -21.72
CA ARG A 118 -13.07 4.70 -22.49
C ARG A 118 -12.15 5.90 -22.30
N ALA A 119 -10.88 5.62 -22.01
CA ALA A 119 -9.83 6.61 -21.84
C ALA A 119 -9.01 6.80 -23.13
N ASP A 120 -8.15 7.80 -23.14
CA ASP A 120 -7.13 8.02 -24.16
C ASP A 120 -5.72 7.71 -23.61
N ALA A 121 -4.74 7.59 -24.51
CA ALA A 121 -3.36 7.23 -24.19
C ALA A 121 -2.60 8.29 -23.36
N ALA A 122 -3.10 9.52 -23.27
CA ALA A 122 -2.53 10.57 -22.44
C ALA A 122 -3.22 10.66 -21.06
N THR A 123 -4.21 9.81 -20.80
CA THR A 123 -4.86 9.70 -19.50
C THR A 123 -4.15 8.62 -18.68
N LEU A 124 -3.53 9.04 -17.58
CA LEU A 124 -2.58 8.22 -16.82
C LEU A 124 -3.28 7.38 -15.74
N VAL A 125 -4.21 8.01 -15.03
CA VAL A 125 -4.92 7.38 -13.90
C VAL A 125 -6.38 7.82 -13.93
N TRP A 126 -7.29 6.86 -13.74
CA TRP A 126 -8.66 7.14 -13.31
C TRP A 126 -8.84 6.75 -11.84
N THR A 127 -9.49 7.60 -11.07
CA THR A 127 -9.82 7.32 -9.67
C THR A 127 -11.26 7.67 -9.35
N ARG A 128 -11.76 7.08 -8.27
CA ARG A 128 -13.11 7.31 -7.78
C ARG A 128 -13.16 7.22 -6.25
N ALA A 129 -14.03 8.02 -5.65
CA ALA A 129 -14.22 8.11 -4.22
C ALA A 129 -15.66 8.47 -3.85
N ASN A 130 -16.02 8.12 -2.62
CA ASN A 130 -17.28 8.54 -2.00
C ASN A 130 -17.02 9.53 -0.88
N ARG A 131 -18.01 10.39 -0.62
CA ARG A 131 -18.01 11.26 0.55
C ARG A 131 -18.15 10.40 1.80
N SER A 132 -17.40 10.72 2.85
CA SER A 132 -17.56 10.04 4.13
C SER A 132 -18.95 10.31 4.67
N GLU A 133 -19.76 9.27 4.80
CA GLU A 133 -21.10 9.34 5.40
C GLU A 133 -21.05 9.87 6.83
N ARG A 134 -19.96 9.55 7.55
CA ARG A 134 -19.77 9.97 8.94
C ARG A 134 -19.25 11.41 9.07
N PHE A 135 -18.37 11.84 8.17
CA PHE A 135 -17.55 13.04 8.42
C PHE A 135 -17.84 14.20 7.47
N PHE A 136 -18.31 13.96 6.25
CA PHE A 136 -18.40 15.03 5.24
C PHE A 136 -19.34 16.15 5.69
N ASP A 137 -20.60 15.84 5.96
CA ASP A 137 -21.60 16.85 6.34
C ASP A 137 -21.32 17.47 7.71
N TYR A 138 -20.73 16.69 8.63
CA TYR A 138 -20.28 17.19 9.92
C TYR A 138 -19.21 18.26 9.76
N VAL A 139 -18.17 18.01 8.95
CA VAL A 139 -17.09 18.99 8.71
C VAL A 139 -17.65 20.24 8.05
N VAL A 140 -18.51 20.09 7.03
CA VAL A 140 -19.18 21.23 6.38
C VAL A 140 -19.96 22.08 7.39
N ALA A 141 -20.71 21.44 8.31
CA ALA A 141 -21.48 22.13 9.33
C ALA A 141 -20.58 22.89 10.34
N GLN A 142 -19.47 22.28 10.79
CA GLN A 142 -18.53 22.94 11.69
C GLN A 142 -17.90 24.17 11.05
N LEU A 143 -17.41 24.03 9.81
CA LEU A 143 -16.80 25.13 9.07
C LEU A 143 -17.81 26.25 8.79
N ALA A 144 -19.03 25.92 8.39
CA ALA A 144 -20.10 26.90 8.17
C ALA A 144 -20.47 27.67 9.45
N ALA A 145 -20.33 27.05 10.62
CA ALA A 145 -20.49 27.69 11.92
C ALA A 145 -19.26 28.51 12.38
N GLY A 146 -18.20 28.58 11.56
CA GLY A 146 -16.95 29.26 11.91
C GLY A 146 -16.04 28.48 12.85
N ALA A 147 -16.29 27.18 13.06
CA ALA A 147 -15.56 26.31 13.96
C ALA A 147 -14.68 25.29 13.22
N GLN A 148 -13.71 24.71 13.92
CA GLN A 148 -12.98 23.53 13.44
C GLN A 148 -13.69 22.25 13.86
N PRO A 149 -13.49 21.12 13.14
CA PRO A 149 -13.95 19.82 13.59
C PRO A 149 -13.40 19.45 14.97
N ASP A 150 -14.16 18.63 15.71
CA ASP A 150 -13.75 18.07 17.00
C ASP A 150 -13.07 16.70 16.81
N CYS A 151 -11.94 16.51 17.51
CA CYS A 151 -11.13 15.30 17.42
C CYS A 151 -11.85 14.04 17.92
N ALA A 152 -12.68 14.14 18.96
CA ALA A 152 -13.41 12.98 19.46
C ALA A 152 -14.48 12.51 18.46
N THR A 153 -15.13 13.46 17.79
CA THR A 153 -16.12 13.17 16.75
C THR A 153 -15.47 12.53 15.51
N MET A 154 -14.33 13.07 15.07
CA MET A 154 -13.60 12.59 13.89
C MET A 154 -12.94 11.21 14.11
N GLY A 155 -12.61 10.85 15.35
CA GLY A 155 -12.00 9.55 15.67
C GLY A 155 -10.55 9.42 15.18
N ASP A 156 -10.07 8.18 15.06
CA ASP A 156 -8.64 7.86 14.99
C ASP A 156 -8.06 7.76 13.57
N ALA A 157 -8.93 7.52 12.59
CA ALA A 157 -8.59 7.27 11.18
C ALA A 157 -9.51 8.09 10.27
N CYS A 158 -9.44 9.41 10.39
CA CYS A 158 -10.41 10.30 9.77
C CYS A 158 -10.02 10.73 8.35
N TYR A 159 -11.05 10.88 7.51
CA TYR A 159 -10.95 11.27 6.12
C TYR A 159 -12.27 11.94 5.69
N ILE A 160 -12.19 12.83 4.70
CA ILE A 160 -13.38 13.46 4.10
C ILE A 160 -13.89 12.64 2.92
N LEU A 161 -12.96 12.16 2.09
CA LEU A 161 -13.25 11.25 0.96
C LEU A 161 -12.63 9.89 1.21
N ARG A 162 -13.30 8.84 0.75
CA ARG A 162 -12.76 7.49 0.71
C ARG A 162 -12.66 7.00 -0.73
N SER A 163 -11.43 6.78 -1.19
CA SER A 163 -11.15 6.18 -2.48
C SER A 163 -11.56 4.70 -2.52
N THR A 164 -11.92 4.23 -3.72
CA THR A 164 -12.18 2.79 -3.96
C THR A 164 -11.36 2.21 -5.10
N ALA A 165 -10.76 3.03 -5.98
CA ALA A 165 -9.91 2.55 -7.05
C ALA A 165 -8.93 3.62 -7.56
N PHE A 166 -7.80 3.15 -8.08
CA PHE A 166 -6.85 3.90 -8.91
C PHE A 166 -6.50 3.04 -10.13
N TYR A 167 -7.27 3.17 -11.20
CA TYR A 167 -7.05 2.44 -12.45
C TYR A 167 -5.94 3.08 -13.27
N SER A 168 -5.12 2.24 -13.89
CA SER A 168 -4.01 2.59 -14.75
C SER A 168 -3.59 1.36 -15.56
N ASN A 169 -2.43 1.41 -16.20
CA ASN A 169 -1.79 0.31 -16.92
C ASN A 169 -2.65 -0.29 -18.04
N GLY A 170 -3.00 0.51 -19.05
CA GLY A 170 -3.74 0.04 -20.23
C GLY A 170 -5.24 -0.18 -19.99
N LYS A 171 -5.69 -0.24 -18.73
CA LYS A 171 -7.10 -0.46 -18.41
C LYS A 171 -7.97 0.62 -19.03
N PHE A 172 -9.04 0.24 -19.73
CA PHE A 172 -9.96 1.15 -20.43
C PHE A 172 -9.35 2.01 -21.55
N GLY A 173 -8.09 1.78 -21.93
CA GLY A 173 -7.34 2.64 -22.86
C GLY A 173 -6.46 3.69 -22.17
N LEU A 174 -6.29 3.61 -20.84
CA LEU A 174 -5.34 4.43 -20.09
C LEU A 174 -3.90 4.15 -20.54
N ALA A 175 -2.97 5.07 -20.24
CA ALA A 175 -1.55 4.84 -20.42
C ALA A 175 -1.11 3.51 -19.76
N ASP A 176 -0.29 2.73 -20.46
CA ASP A 176 0.34 1.53 -19.95
C ASP A 176 1.63 1.84 -19.18
N PHE A 177 2.25 0.83 -18.58
CA PHE A 177 3.50 1.01 -17.84
C PHE A 177 4.65 1.52 -18.72
N ASP A 178 4.71 1.13 -19.99
CA ASP A 178 5.75 1.60 -20.91
C ASP A 178 5.61 3.12 -21.12
N ARG A 179 4.38 3.60 -21.32
CA ARG A 179 4.11 5.04 -21.43
C ARG A 179 4.43 5.80 -20.14
N LEU A 180 4.10 5.25 -18.97
CA LEU A 180 4.41 5.89 -17.68
C LEU A 180 5.92 6.00 -17.44
N ALA A 181 6.70 5.01 -17.86
CA ALA A 181 8.16 5.00 -17.76
C ALA A 181 8.84 6.09 -18.62
N GLU A 182 8.14 6.64 -19.61
CA GLU A 182 8.62 7.75 -20.43
C GLU A 182 8.35 9.14 -19.81
N ILE A 183 7.58 9.23 -18.72
CA ILE A 183 7.26 10.50 -18.05
C ILE A 183 8.22 10.69 -16.86
N PRO A 184 9.25 11.56 -16.95
CA PRO A 184 10.35 11.62 -15.96
C PRO A 184 9.92 11.71 -14.49
N PRO A 185 8.95 12.56 -14.09
CA PRO A 185 8.52 12.63 -12.69
C PRO A 185 7.71 11.42 -12.21
N LEU A 186 7.28 10.52 -13.10
CA LEU A 186 6.36 9.41 -12.83
C LEU A 186 6.95 8.02 -13.14
N GLN A 187 8.24 7.93 -13.46
CA GLN A 187 8.87 6.67 -13.92
C GLN A 187 8.86 5.56 -12.87
N VAL A 188 9.02 5.91 -11.58
CA VAL A 188 8.96 4.92 -10.51
C VAL A 188 7.51 4.40 -10.39
N PRO A 189 7.32 3.07 -10.27
CA PRO A 189 5.99 2.49 -10.11
C PRO A 189 5.14 3.18 -9.05
N TYR A 190 3.83 3.22 -9.28
CA TYR A 190 2.82 3.83 -8.41
C TYR A 190 2.89 5.36 -8.22
N ARG A 191 3.89 6.09 -8.74
CA ARG A 191 3.98 7.56 -8.58
C ARG A 191 2.75 8.30 -9.13
N ALA A 192 2.25 7.92 -10.30
CA ALA A 192 1.06 8.52 -10.88
C ALA A 192 -0.19 8.32 -9.99
N GLN A 193 -0.31 7.13 -9.40
CA GLN A 193 -1.40 6.77 -8.49
C GLN A 193 -1.27 7.50 -7.15
N MET A 194 -0.05 7.63 -6.62
CA MET A 194 0.23 8.42 -5.41
C MET A 194 -0.09 9.90 -5.61
N LEU A 195 0.28 10.48 -6.76
CA LEU A 195 -0.09 11.84 -7.14
C LEU A 195 -1.61 12.01 -7.20
N ALA A 196 -2.31 11.12 -7.91
CA ALA A 196 -3.77 11.17 -8.00
C ALA A 196 -4.45 11.05 -6.62
N ALA A 197 -3.96 10.17 -5.75
CA ALA A 197 -4.47 10.00 -4.40
C ALA A 197 -4.21 11.23 -3.51
N TRP A 198 -3.02 11.82 -3.60
CA TRP A 198 -2.67 13.03 -2.85
C TRP A 198 -3.51 14.24 -3.32
N LEU A 199 -3.72 14.39 -4.64
CA LEU A 199 -4.59 15.44 -5.19
C LEU A 199 -6.06 15.24 -4.80
N LEU A 200 -6.53 13.98 -4.73
CA LEU A 200 -7.89 13.68 -4.26
C LEU A 200 -8.08 14.04 -2.78
N ARG A 201 -7.02 13.89 -1.96
CA ARG A 201 -6.97 14.38 -0.58
C ARG A 201 -7.05 15.91 -0.54
N GLU A 202 -6.25 16.62 -1.34
CA GLU A 202 -6.30 18.09 -1.40
C GLU A 202 -7.68 18.59 -1.85
N PHE A 203 -8.25 17.97 -2.89
CA PHE A 203 -9.61 18.26 -3.37
C PHE A 203 -10.66 18.10 -2.28
N SER A 204 -10.52 17.10 -1.40
CA SER A 204 -11.47 16.88 -0.31
C SER A 204 -11.60 18.08 0.63
N TYR A 205 -10.49 18.79 0.90
CA TYR A 205 -10.49 20.00 1.72
C TYR A 205 -11.21 21.14 1.04
N ASP A 206 -10.89 21.36 -0.25
CA ASP A 206 -11.47 22.43 -1.03
C ASP A 206 -12.98 22.23 -1.20
N LEU A 207 -13.44 21.00 -1.36
CA LEU A 207 -14.85 20.66 -1.51
C LEU A 207 -15.66 20.96 -0.24
N VAL A 208 -15.18 20.55 0.96
CA VAL A 208 -15.92 20.85 2.20
C VAL A 208 -15.91 22.34 2.54
N GLU A 209 -14.82 23.05 2.24
CA GLU A 209 -14.73 24.50 2.41
C GLU A 209 -15.68 25.24 1.45
N GLN A 210 -15.82 24.78 0.20
CA GLN A 210 -16.78 25.32 -0.77
C GLN A 210 -18.21 25.14 -0.28
N CYS A 211 -18.60 23.91 0.10
CA CYS A 211 -19.94 23.64 0.63
C CYS A 211 -20.24 24.47 1.89
N ALA A 212 -19.24 24.67 2.76
CA ALA A 212 -19.39 25.49 3.96
C ALA A 212 -19.57 26.97 3.61
N ALA A 213 -18.77 27.50 2.67
CA ALA A 213 -18.86 28.88 2.21
C ALA A 213 -20.19 29.19 1.52
N CYS A 214 -20.79 28.23 0.80
CA CYS A 214 -22.14 28.36 0.24
C CYS A 214 -23.22 28.47 1.33
N ARG A 215 -23.04 27.80 2.47
CA ARG A 215 -23.95 27.92 3.63
C ARG A 215 -23.72 29.23 4.41
N ASN A 216 -22.47 29.66 4.54
CA ASN A 216 -22.09 30.89 5.21
C ASN A 216 -20.82 31.48 4.57
N PRO A 217 -20.88 32.66 3.92
CA PRO A 217 -19.70 33.29 3.31
C PRO A 217 -18.55 33.59 4.29
N ALA A 218 -18.84 33.65 5.60
CA ALA A 218 -17.85 33.81 6.67
C ALA A 218 -17.38 32.46 7.27
N ALA A 219 -17.66 31.33 6.61
CA ALA A 219 -17.24 30.01 7.04
C ALA A 219 -15.73 29.94 7.29
N ALA A 220 -15.35 29.21 8.34
CA ALA A 220 -13.96 28.92 8.61
C ALA A 220 -13.37 28.01 7.53
N LYS A 221 -12.06 28.09 7.33
CA LYS A 221 -11.29 27.11 6.57
C LYS A 221 -10.67 26.08 7.49
N LEU A 222 -10.36 24.90 6.98
CA LEU A 222 -9.64 23.90 7.77
C LEU A 222 -8.27 24.44 8.17
N SER A 223 -7.93 24.28 9.44
CA SER A 223 -6.63 24.68 9.97
C SER A 223 -5.50 23.89 9.33
N GLY A 224 -4.27 24.40 9.46
CA GLY A 224 -3.09 23.67 8.98
C GLY A 224 -2.90 22.32 9.67
N GLU A 225 -3.28 22.19 10.94
CA GLU A 225 -3.24 20.94 11.68
C GLU A 225 -4.25 19.94 11.13
N TRP A 226 -5.49 20.36 10.91
CA TRP A 226 -6.53 19.50 10.34
C TRP A 226 -6.20 19.02 8.93
N ARG A 227 -5.70 19.92 8.06
CA ARG A 227 -5.28 19.55 6.71
C ARG A 227 -4.07 18.61 6.70
N ARG A 228 -3.22 18.61 7.74
CA ARG A 228 -2.16 17.60 7.87
C ARG A 228 -2.69 16.29 8.42
N TYR A 229 -3.57 16.32 9.42
CA TYR A 229 -4.07 15.12 10.08
C TYR A 229 -5.00 14.29 9.18
N LEU A 230 -5.85 14.94 8.38
CA LEU A 230 -6.81 14.26 7.52
C LEU A 230 -6.10 13.52 6.38
N GLY A 231 -6.26 12.20 6.34
CA GLY A 231 -5.83 11.37 5.22
C GLY A 231 -6.89 11.21 4.14
N LEU A 232 -6.53 10.49 3.08
CA LEU A 232 -7.49 9.89 2.15
C LEU A 232 -7.86 8.50 2.65
N GLY A 233 -9.14 8.24 2.88
CA GLY A 233 -9.58 6.92 3.28
C GLY A 233 -9.45 5.91 2.12
N ASN A 234 -9.17 4.66 2.46
CA ASN A 234 -9.18 3.54 1.52
C ASN A 234 -9.63 2.25 2.23
N ALA A 235 -10.08 1.27 1.44
CA ALA A 235 -10.35 -0.07 1.91
C ALA A 235 -9.76 -1.05 0.90
N THR A 236 -9.12 -2.11 1.40
CA THR A 236 -8.54 -3.14 0.54
C THR A 236 -9.07 -4.52 0.91
N GLY A 237 -9.21 -5.36 -0.12
CA GLY A 237 -9.69 -6.73 -0.03
C GLY A 237 -8.68 -7.77 -0.51
N LEU A 238 -9.18 -8.98 -0.74
CA LEU A 238 -8.39 -10.18 -1.00
C LEU A 238 -7.51 -10.12 -2.26
N GLY A 239 -7.80 -9.23 -3.21
CA GLY A 239 -7.04 -9.14 -4.47
C GLY A 239 -5.55 -8.85 -4.32
N MET A 240 -5.14 -8.24 -3.19
CA MET A 240 -3.73 -8.01 -2.89
C MET A 240 -2.95 -9.32 -2.61
N VAL A 241 -3.61 -10.38 -2.12
CA VAL A 241 -2.94 -11.65 -1.86
C VAL A 241 -2.49 -12.33 -3.15
N PRO A 242 -3.39 -12.61 -4.13
CA PRO A 242 -2.97 -13.16 -5.41
C PRO A 242 -1.96 -12.28 -6.16
N PHE A 243 -2.06 -10.94 -6.04
CA PHE A 243 -1.12 -10.04 -6.70
C PHE A 243 0.33 -10.35 -6.29
N VAL A 244 0.67 -10.24 -4.99
CA VAL A 244 2.06 -10.40 -4.56
C VAL A 244 2.60 -11.81 -4.83
N VAL A 245 1.74 -12.84 -4.72
CA VAL A 245 2.10 -14.23 -5.06
C VAL A 245 2.41 -14.38 -6.54
N ASN A 246 1.59 -13.77 -7.41
CA ASN A 246 1.77 -13.80 -8.86
C ASN A 246 2.86 -12.85 -9.37
N HIS A 247 3.52 -12.08 -8.50
CA HIS A 247 4.58 -11.14 -8.89
C HIS A 247 5.82 -11.28 -7.99
N PRO A 248 6.56 -12.42 -8.08
CA PRO A 248 7.67 -12.72 -7.17
C PRO A 248 8.85 -11.72 -7.28
N HIS A 249 9.09 -11.15 -8.46
CA HIS A 249 10.09 -10.09 -8.64
C HIS A 249 9.67 -8.79 -7.95
N ILE A 250 8.37 -8.49 -7.89
CA ILE A 250 7.85 -7.35 -7.12
C ILE A 250 7.98 -7.64 -5.62
N LEU A 251 7.61 -8.85 -5.18
CA LEU A 251 7.77 -9.25 -3.78
C LEU A 251 9.24 -9.16 -3.33
N ASP A 252 10.16 -9.64 -4.16
CA ASP A 252 11.59 -9.58 -3.89
C ASP A 252 12.10 -8.13 -3.75
N ALA A 253 11.74 -7.29 -4.72
CA ALA A 253 12.04 -5.86 -4.71
C ALA A 253 11.49 -5.16 -3.45
N TRP A 254 10.21 -5.40 -3.12
CA TRP A 254 9.53 -4.75 -2.01
C TRP A 254 10.03 -5.23 -0.65
N CYS A 255 10.37 -6.51 -0.53
CA CYS A 255 11.02 -7.03 0.67
C CYS A 255 12.42 -6.44 0.80
N SER A 256 13.21 -6.40 -0.28
CA SER A 256 14.54 -5.79 -0.30
C SER A 256 14.52 -4.31 0.08
N ALA A 257 13.54 -3.55 -0.41
CA ALA A 257 13.34 -2.13 -0.07
C ALA A 257 13.07 -1.89 1.42
N ARG A 258 12.67 -2.93 2.17
CA ARG A 258 12.54 -2.88 3.64
C ARG A 258 13.75 -3.44 4.36
N GLU A 259 14.28 -4.57 3.90
CA GLU A 259 15.34 -5.29 4.60
C GLU A 259 16.72 -4.63 4.44
N LEU A 260 17.02 -4.02 3.29
CA LEU A 260 18.31 -3.36 3.06
C LEU A 260 18.51 -2.13 3.96
N PRO A 261 17.57 -1.17 4.04
CA PRO A 261 17.72 -0.01 4.93
C PRO A 261 17.75 -0.41 6.40
N LEU A 262 16.95 -1.42 6.76
CA LEU A 262 16.96 -1.93 8.13
C LEU A 262 18.31 -2.56 8.46
N ALA A 263 18.88 -3.39 7.57
CA ALA A 263 20.18 -3.99 7.81
C ALA A 263 21.29 -2.94 7.96
N HIS A 264 21.25 -1.89 7.14
CA HIS A 264 22.16 -0.74 7.22
C HIS A 264 22.01 -0.02 8.56
N ALA A 265 20.79 0.32 8.96
CA ALA A 265 20.52 0.98 10.23
C ALA A 265 20.95 0.13 11.43
N LEU A 266 20.71 -1.18 11.41
CA LEU A 266 21.10 -2.10 12.49
C LEU A 266 22.61 -2.25 12.63
N ASP A 267 23.36 -2.19 11.52
CA ASP A 267 24.82 -2.33 11.53
C ASP A 267 25.54 -1.01 11.88
N ALA A 268 24.83 0.13 11.83
CA ALA A 268 25.36 1.44 12.21
C ALA A 268 25.62 1.54 13.72
N GLU A 269 26.70 2.26 14.08
CA GLU A 269 26.98 2.63 15.46
C GLU A 269 26.12 3.82 15.86
N ALA A 270 25.46 3.71 17.01
CA ALA A 270 24.69 4.78 17.60
C ALA A 270 25.63 5.86 18.14
N ASP A 271 25.34 7.10 17.78
CA ASP A 271 25.93 8.31 18.37
C ASP A 271 24.89 9.08 19.21
N ALA A 272 25.33 10.09 19.95
CA ALA A 272 24.44 10.87 20.81
C ALA A 272 23.30 11.56 20.05
N GLY A 273 23.48 11.94 18.78
CA GLY A 273 22.47 12.58 17.95
C GLY A 273 21.37 11.61 17.52
N SER A 274 21.79 10.47 16.97
CA SER A 274 20.92 9.36 16.56
C SER A 274 20.13 8.79 17.75
N VAL A 275 20.74 8.64 18.93
CA VAL A 275 20.03 8.22 20.16
C VAL A 275 18.95 9.21 20.57
N ARG A 276 19.24 10.52 20.55
CA ARG A 276 18.23 11.56 20.81
C ARG A 276 17.10 11.50 19.81
N ARG A 277 17.41 11.44 18.51
CA ARG A 277 16.40 11.38 17.45
C ARG A 277 15.53 10.12 17.53
N ALA A 278 16.14 8.97 17.80
CA ALA A 278 15.40 7.71 17.99
C ALA A 278 14.46 7.80 19.21
N SER A 279 14.91 8.39 20.31
CA SER A 279 14.09 8.62 21.49
C SER A 279 12.91 9.54 21.23
N GLU A 280 13.12 10.64 20.50
CA GLU A 280 12.05 11.56 20.06
C GLU A 280 11.01 10.84 19.19
N LEU A 281 11.46 10.08 18.19
CA LEU A 281 10.59 9.35 17.28
C LEU A 281 9.83 8.22 17.99
N LEU A 282 10.47 7.50 18.92
CA LEU A 282 9.80 6.47 19.74
C LEU A 282 8.72 7.08 20.63
N ASP A 283 8.99 8.21 21.27
CA ASP A 283 7.99 8.89 22.09
C ASP A 283 6.83 9.44 21.24
N ARG A 284 7.14 9.99 20.05
CA ARG A 284 6.09 10.40 19.08
C ARG A 284 5.25 9.20 18.64
N ALA A 285 5.86 8.06 18.35
CA ALA A 285 5.17 6.81 18.01
C ALA A 285 4.30 6.30 19.17
N ARG A 286 4.82 6.31 20.40
CA ARG A 286 4.09 5.92 21.61
C ARG A 286 2.84 6.78 21.78
N ARG A 287 2.98 8.10 21.71
CA ARG A 287 1.84 9.03 21.82
C ARG A 287 0.86 8.88 20.66
N TYR A 288 1.36 8.63 19.45
CA TYR A 288 0.55 8.31 18.29
C TYR A 288 -0.33 7.08 18.57
N PHE A 289 0.26 5.93 18.89
CA PHE A 289 -0.53 4.71 19.09
C PHE A 289 -1.46 4.78 20.31
N ALA A 290 -1.05 5.48 21.39
CA ALA A 290 -1.90 5.70 22.56
C ALA A 290 -3.19 6.49 22.23
N GLU A 291 -3.18 7.31 21.18
CA GLU A 291 -4.35 8.07 20.74
C GLU A 291 -5.33 7.29 19.88
N ARG A 292 -4.97 6.06 19.48
CA ARG A 292 -5.74 5.20 18.58
C ARG A 292 -6.45 4.09 19.36
N ASP A 293 -7.13 4.47 20.44
CA ASP A 293 -7.83 3.59 21.37
C ASP A 293 -9.22 3.16 20.88
N THR A 294 -9.80 3.87 19.92
CA THR A 294 -11.09 3.53 19.30
C THR A 294 -10.96 2.78 17.98
N LEU A 295 -9.74 2.63 17.46
CA LEU A 295 -9.46 1.89 16.23
C LEU A 295 -9.55 0.37 16.48
N THR A 296 -10.42 -0.31 15.75
CA THR A 296 -10.46 -1.78 15.76
C THR A 296 -9.25 -2.36 15.06
N THR A 297 -8.43 -3.16 15.76
CA THR A 297 -7.17 -3.73 15.22
C THR A 297 -7.13 -5.26 15.19
N ALA A 298 -8.09 -5.95 15.82
CA ALA A 298 -8.07 -7.42 15.93
C ALA A 298 -7.90 -8.09 14.55
N PRO A 299 -7.06 -9.13 14.41
CA PRO A 299 -6.40 -9.89 15.48
C PRO A 299 -5.04 -9.32 15.94
N TYR A 300 -4.71 -8.07 15.58
CA TYR A 300 -3.47 -7.40 15.94
C TYR A 300 -3.61 -6.57 17.23
N LEU A 301 -2.47 -6.16 17.79
CA LEU A 301 -2.43 -5.32 18.99
C LEU A 301 -3.24 -4.03 18.82
N THR A 302 -3.95 -3.64 19.87
CA THR A 302 -4.60 -2.33 19.94
C THR A 302 -3.56 -1.22 20.00
N GLY A 303 -3.98 0.01 19.67
CA GLY A 303 -3.12 1.19 19.79
C GLY A 303 -2.52 1.34 21.20
N PRO A 304 -3.32 1.29 22.28
CA PRO A 304 -2.82 1.36 23.65
C PRO A 304 -1.84 0.24 24.02
N GLU A 305 -2.09 -1.01 23.63
CA GLU A 305 -1.15 -2.12 23.89
C GLU A 305 0.17 -1.94 23.15
N LEU A 306 0.12 -1.48 21.89
CA LEU A 306 1.32 -1.19 21.12
C LEU A 306 2.10 -0.01 21.74
N ALA A 307 1.40 1.02 22.21
CA ALA A 307 2.02 2.15 22.90
C ALA A 307 2.72 1.72 24.21
N ASP A 308 2.10 0.83 25.00
CA ASP A 308 2.71 0.30 26.22
C ASP A 308 4.02 -0.46 25.93
N ARG A 309 3.99 -1.34 24.92
CA ARG A 309 5.19 -2.08 24.47
C ARG A 309 6.29 -1.15 23.94
N LEU A 310 5.92 -0.08 23.24
CA LEU A 310 6.88 0.96 22.83
C LEU A 310 7.46 1.73 24.01
N GLY A 311 6.70 1.88 25.10
CA GLY A 311 7.21 2.38 26.37
C GLY A 311 8.34 1.50 26.91
N GLY A 312 8.17 0.17 26.84
CA GLY A 312 9.21 -0.79 27.17
C GLY A 312 10.47 -0.64 26.32
N ILE A 313 10.33 -0.51 24.99
CA ILE A 313 11.46 -0.26 24.08
C ILE A 313 12.15 1.09 24.38
N ALA A 314 11.39 2.13 24.71
CA ALA A 314 11.95 3.44 25.07
C ALA A 314 12.73 3.38 26.39
N SER A 315 12.22 2.66 27.40
CA SER A 315 12.94 2.39 28.65
C SER A 315 14.22 1.59 28.38
N LEU A 316 14.14 0.57 27.53
CA LEU A 316 15.27 -0.23 27.11
C LEU A 316 16.37 0.64 26.45
N LEU A 317 16.00 1.53 25.53
CA LEU A 317 16.93 2.48 24.90
C LEU A 317 17.64 3.37 25.93
N SER A 318 16.96 3.77 27.01
CA SER A 318 17.55 4.62 28.05
C SER A 318 18.64 3.93 28.90
N GLU A 319 18.72 2.59 28.84
CA GLU A 319 19.78 1.82 29.50
C GLU A 319 21.10 1.82 28.70
N PHE A 320 21.03 2.10 27.40
CA PHE A 320 22.20 2.18 26.55
C PHE A 320 22.96 3.49 26.80
N PRO A 321 24.30 3.49 26.65
CA PRO A 321 25.06 4.73 26.68
C PRO A 321 24.55 5.68 25.58
N ALA A 322 24.81 6.98 25.74
CA ALA A 322 24.48 7.99 24.73
C ALA A 322 25.34 7.88 23.43
N GLY A 323 25.83 6.69 23.11
CA GLY A 323 26.61 6.32 21.93
C GLY A 323 27.55 5.15 22.19
N GLY A 324 28.10 4.56 21.12
CA GLY A 324 29.12 3.50 21.20
C GLY A 324 28.57 2.07 21.32
N PHE A 325 27.31 1.86 20.92
CA PHE A 325 26.69 0.55 20.73
C PHE A 325 26.12 0.45 19.31
N ARG A 326 25.74 -0.74 18.85
CA ARG A 326 25.08 -0.89 17.54
C ARG A 326 23.58 -0.97 17.72
N TRP A 327 22.82 -0.42 16.78
CA TRP A 327 21.35 -0.51 16.83
C TRP A 327 20.82 -1.94 16.85
N ARG A 328 21.59 -2.90 16.31
CA ARG A 328 21.34 -4.34 16.47
C ARG A 328 21.22 -4.79 17.92
N ASP A 329 22.04 -4.25 18.83
CA ASP A 329 22.02 -4.63 20.25
C ASP A 329 20.67 -4.27 20.91
N LEU A 330 20.10 -3.12 20.51
CA LEU A 330 18.76 -2.71 20.92
C LEU A 330 17.69 -3.61 20.29
N ASP A 331 17.77 -3.84 18.98
CA ASP A 331 16.78 -4.63 18.23
C ASP A 331 16.67 -6.09 18.70
N ASP A 332 17.81 -6.71 19.05
CA ASP A 332 17.84 -8.07 19.58
C ASP A 332 17.16 -8.15 20.95
N ARG A 333 17.39 -7.16 21.83
CA ARG A 333 16.69 -7.07 23.13
C ARG A 333 15.20 -6.73 22.93
N ALA A 334 14.88 -5.85 21.98
CA ALA A 334 13.51 -5.43 21.71
C ALA A 334 12.60 -6.55 21.15
N ALA A 335 13.17 -7.69 20.76
CA ALA A 335 12.41 -8.87 20.33
C ALA A 335 11.39 -9.36 21.37
N GLU A 336 11.65 -9.13 22.67
CA GLU A 336 10.72 -9.52 23.76
C GLU A 336 9.38 -8.78 23.70
N PHE A 337 9.33 -7.59 23.09
CA PHE A 337 8.11 -6.80 22.93
C PHE A 337 7.25 -7.25 21.75
N GLY A 338 7.70 -8.25 20.99
CA GLY A 338 6.97 -8.87 19.88
C GLY A 338 7.03 -8.10 18.56
N ALA A 339 6.61 -8.78 17.48
CA ALA A 339 6.83 -8.35 16.10
C ALA A 339 6.24 -6.96 15.78
N GLU A 340 5.05 -6.62 16.29
CA GLU A 340 4.42 -5.33 15.98
C GLU A 340 5.12 -4.13 16.60
N ALA A 341 5.60 -4.24 17.85
CA ALA A 341 6.38 -3.19 18.50
C ALA A 341 7.77 -3.06 17.85
N ARG A 342 8.40 -4.20 17.55
CA ARG A 342 9.69 -4.26 16.86
C ARG A 342 9.61 -3.66 15.45
N ALA A 343 8.52 -3.86 14.71
CA ALA A 343 8.32 -3.24 13.38
C ALA A 343 8.19 -1.71 13.44
N VAL A 344 7.65 -1.15 14.52
CA VAL A 344 7.66 0.30 14.76
C VAL A 344 9.08 0.78 15.09
N LEU A 345 9.84 0.04 15.91
CA LEU A 345 11.26 0.33 16.13
C LEU A 345 12.03 0.32 14.81
N HIS A 346 11.81 -0.67 13.94
CA HIS A 346 12.43 -0.73 12.60
C HIS A 346 12.12 0.51 11.77
N THR A 347 10.89 1.01 11.84
CA THR A 347 10.53 2.28 11.20
C THR A 347 11.37 3.41 11.78
N VAL A 348 11.44 3.55 13.11
CA VAL A 348 12.25 4.59 13.75
C VAL A 348 13.72 4.53 13.33
N LEU A 349 14.33 3.34 13.31
CA LEU A 349 15.74 3.17 12.96
C LEU A 349 16.02 3.53 11.49
N VAL A 350 15.13 3.14 10.57
CA VAL A 350 15.24 3.48 9.15
C VAL A 350 15.08 4.98 8.89
N GLU A 351 14.38 5.72 9.76
CA GLU A 351 14.22 7.17 9.63
C GLU A 351 15.47 7.97 10.04
N LEU A 352 16.45 7.33 10.70
CA LEU A 352 17.65 8.01 11.19
C LEU A 352 18.66 8.33 10.08
N ASP A 353 18.55 7.68 8.93
CA ASP A 353 19.50 7.78 7.82
C ASP A 353 18.77 7.89 6.48
N ASP A 354 19.18 8.84 5.65
CA ASP A 354 18.63 9.09 4.31
C ASP A 354 19.56 8.68 3.17
N SER A 355 20.77 8.19 3.48
CA SER A 355 21.83 7.92 2.53
C SER A 355 21.47 6.86 1.48
N LEU A 356 20.52 5.97 1.79
CA LEU A 356 20.05 4.91 0.90
C LEU A 356 18.80 5.26 0.09
N ASP A 357 18.19 6.44 0.30
CA ASP A 357 16.90 6.78 -0.32
C ASP A 357 16.88 6.55 -1.84
N ALA A 358 17.91 7.00 -2.54
CA ALA A 358 18.02 6.87 -4.00
C ALA A 358 18.24 5.42 -4.47
N GLU A 359 19.04 4.64 -3.75
CA GLU A 359 19.31 3.24 -4.07
C GLU A 359 18.03 2.40 -3.89
N ILE A 360 17.31 2.61 -2.79
CA ILE A 360 16.09 1.87 -2.49
C ILE A 360 14.97 2.21 -3.44
N GLU A 361 14.86 3.48 -3.84
CA GLU A 361 13.88 3.90 -4.83
C GLU A 361 14.10 3.21 -6.18
N HIS A 362 15.36 2.99 -6.58
CA HIS A 362 15.68 2.25 -7.80
C HIS A 362 15.19 0.80 -7.75
N LEU A 363 15.23 0.16 -6.57
CA LEU A 363 14.75 -1.21 -6.38
C LEU A 363 13.23 -1.35 -6.57
N LEU A 364 12.46 -0.27 -6.50
CA LEU A 364 11.00 -0.33 -6.70
C LEU A 364 10.61 -0.70 -8.13
N THR A 365 11.55 -0.66 -9.08
CA THR A 365 11.39 -1.08 -10.47
C THR A 365 12.05 -2.44 -10.69
N CYS A 366 11.33 -3.42 -11.24
CA CYS A 366 11.88 -4.75 -11.52
C CYS A 366 11.39 -5.34 -12.84
N ASP A 367 12.24 -6.17 -13.46
CA ASP A 367 11.87 -7.00 -14.61
C ASP A 367 11.11 -8.23 -14.13
N GLN A 368 9.88 -8.41 -14.62
CA GLN A 368 8.98 -9.47 -14.18
C GLN A 368 8.92 -10.64 -15.17
N ARG A 369 9.70 -10.61 -16.26
CA ARG A 369 9.68 -11.65 -17.31
C ARG A 369 10.11 -13.00 -16.74
N ARG A 370 9.30 -14.03 -16.98
CA ARG A 370 9.62 -15.43 -16.64
C ARG A 370 10.01 -16.20 -17.89
N ARG A 371 11.02 -17.05 -17.76
CA ARG A 371 11.47 -17.95 -18.84
C ARG A 371 11.65 -19.35 -18.28
N VAL A 372 11.41 -20.34 -19.13
CA VAL A 372 11.73 -21.73 -18.83
C VAL A 372 13.07 -22.04 -19.47
N ASP A 373 14.04 -22.48 -18.69
CA ASP A 373 15.24 -23.12 -19.23
C ASP A 373 14.91 -24.58 -19.53
N LEU A 374 14.72 -24.86 -20.81
CA LEU A 374 14.37 -26.19 -21.32
C LEU A 374 15.57 -27.15 -21.34
N ALA A 375 16.80 -26.62 -21.31
CA ALA A 375 18.03 -27.39 -21.34
C ALA A 375 18.48 -27.84 -19.95
N GLN A 376 18.00 -27.18 -18.88
CA GLN A 376 18.23 -27.61 -17.50
C GLN A 376 17.82 -29.08 -17.32
N THR A 377 18.59 -29.84 -16.56
CA THR A 377 18.31 -31.25 -16.27
C THR A 377 17.34 -31.41 -15.09
N CYS A 378 16.67 -32.56 -15.02
CA CYS A 378 15.85 -32.92 -13.86
C CYS A 378 16.66 -33.03 -12.56
N GLY A 379 17.96 -33.38 -12.63
CA GLY A 379 18.89 -33.31 -11.51
C GLY A 379 19.05 -31.90 -10.96
N GLU A 380 19.43 -30.96 -11.81
CA GLU A 380 19.60 -29.55 -11.42
C GLU A 380 18.30 -28.92 -10.91
N LEU A 381 17.15 -29.27 -11.50
CA LEU A 381 15.85 -28.80 -11.02
C LEU A 381 15.54 -29.34 -9.61
N ARG A 382 15.89 -30.60 -9.30
CA ARG A 382 15.73 -31.16 -7.94
C ARG A 382 16.60 -30.43 -6.93
N ASP A 383 17.85 -30.15 -7.28
CA ASP A 383 18.78 -29.41 -6.42
C ASP A 383 18.25 -27.99 -6.15
N LEU A 384 17.73 -27.32 -7.19
CA LEU A 384 17.12 -26.00 -7.05
C LEU A 384 15.88 -26.03 -6.15
N LEU A 385 15.03 -27.06 -6.27
CA LEU A 385 13.90 -27.24 -5.36
C LEU A 385 14.37 -27.45 -3.93
N ALA A 386 15.39 -28.29 -3.71
CA ALA A 386 15.94 -28.57 -2.38
C ALA A 386 16.53 -27.32 -1.72
N ASP A 387 17.21 -26.47 -2.48
CA ASP A 387 17.80 -25.22 -1.96
C ASP A 387 16.72 -24.16 -1.67
N ARG A 388 15.77 -23.95 -2.60
CA ARG A 388 14.91 -22.75 -2.60
C ARG A 388 13.52 -22.96 -2.02
N TYR A 389 13.06 -24.20 -2.01
CA TYR A 389 11.68 -24.54 -1.64
C TYR A 389 11.60 -25.58 -0.53
N ASP A 390 12.67 -25.77 0.26
CA ASP A 390 12.61 -26.76 1.35
C ASP A 390 11.52 -26.48 2.38
N TRP A 391 11.22 -25.20 2.60
CA TRP A 391 10.11 -24.73 3.42
C TRP A 391 8.75 -25.36 3.04
N THR A 392 8.54 -25.81 1.80
CA THR A 392 7.28 -26.44 1.40
C THR A 392 7.11 -27.86 1.97
N ARG A 393 8.15 -28.46 2.56
CA ARG A 393 8.08 -29.79 3.20
C ARG A 393 7.33 -29.78 4.52
N GLU A 394 7.16 -28.60 5.12
CA GLU A 394 6.51 -28.45 6.42
C GLU A 394 5.00 -28.69 6.34
N PHE A 395 4.40 -28.62 5.14
CA PHE A 395 2.96 -28.80 4.93
C PHE A 395 2.62 -30.23 4.48
N ASP A 396 1.59 -30.81 5.10
CA ASP A 396 1.01 -32.08 4.68
C ASP A 396 -0.26 -31.83 3.86
N PHE A 397 -0.13 -31.84 2.53
CA PHE A 397 -1.29 -31.70 1.64
C PHE A 397 -2.19 -32.95 1.60
N THR A 398 -1.97 -33.97 2.43
CA THR A 398 -2.99 -35.02 2.66
C THR A 398 -3.95 -34.68 3.79
N ASP A 399 -3.61 -33.71 4.65
CA ASP A 399 -4.50 -33.17 5.68
C ASP A 399 -5.53 -32.21 5.05
N PRO A 400 -6.86 -32.44 5.23
CA PRO A 400 -7.89 -31.50 4.81
C PRO A 400 -7.73 -30.08 5.37
N ASN A 401 -7.10 -29.89 6.53
CA ASN A 401 -6.90 -28.55 7.13
C ASN A 401 -5.89 -27.70 6.33
N GLU A 402 -4.85 -28.33 5.78
CA GLU A 402 -3.84 -27.71 4.91
C GLU A 402 -4.39 -27.41 3.51
N GLN A 403 -5.61 -27.86 3.21
CA GLN A 403 -6.31 -27.58 1.96
C GLN A 403 -7.73 -27.05 2.19
N ALA A 404 -8.02 -26.52 3.37
CA ALA A 404 -9.37 -26.12 3.76
C ALA A 404 -9.92 -24.94 2.92
N ARG A 405 -9.05 -24.18 2.25
CA ARG A 405 -9.39 -23.02 1.44
C ARG A 405 -9.09 -23.25 -0.05
N PHE A 406 -9.77 -22.47 -0.88
CA PHE A 406 -9.43 -22.25 -2.28
C PHE A 406 -9.67 -20.78 -2.64
N TRP A 407 -8.99 -20.30 -3.67
CA TRP A 407 -9.08 -18.90 -4.12
C TRP A 407 -9.65 -18.85 -5.52
N PHE A 408 -10.55 -17.93 -5.82
CA PHE A 408 -11.22 -17.84 -7.12
C PHE A 408 -11.64 -16.40 -7.42
N SER A 409 -12.04 -16.09 -8.65
CA SER A 409 -12.66 -14.80 -8.99
C SER A 409 -14.17 -14.98 -9.10
N ALA A 410 -14.94 -14.14 -8.42
CA ALA A 410 -16.39 -14.17 -8.56
C ALA A 410 -16.83 -13.55 -9.89
N GLU A 411 -17.84 -14.14 -10.54
CA GLU A 411 -18.36 -13.69 -11.84
C GLU A 411 -18.93 -12.27 -11.78
N ASP A 412 -19.65 -11.94 -10.70
CA ASP A 412 -20.34 -10.66 -10.56
C ASP A 412 -19.41 -9.43 -10.49
N ASN A 413 -18.14 -9.63 -10.12
CA ASN A 413 -17.24 -8.51 -9.85
C ASN A 413 -15.77 -8.71 -10.17
N GLU A 414 -15.38 -9.87 -10.71
CA GLU A 414 -14.00 -10.22 -11.06
C GLU A 414 -12.99 -10.01 -9.91
N GLU A 415 -13.46 -9.94 -8.66
CA GLU A 415 -12.60 -9.78 -7.50
C GLU A 415 -12.19 -11.14 -6.96
N PRO A 416 -10.93 -11.30 -6.54
CA PRO A 416 -10.52 -12.48 -5.82
C PRO A 416 -11.30 -12.69 -4.53
N ARG A 417 -11.77 -13.92 -4.34
CA ARG A 417 -12.50 -14.45 -3.20
C ARG A 417 -11.75 -15.65 -2.64
N ARG A 418 -12.10 -16.01 -1.40
CA ARG A 418 -11.60 -17.19 -0.72
C ARG A 418 -12.79 -18.01 -0.21
N GLY A 419 -12.89 -19.25 -0.66
CA GLY A 419 -13.93 -20.19 -0.27
C GLY A 419 -13.44 -21.25 0.71
N ASN A 420 -14.38 -21.94 1.35
CA ASN A 420 -14.17 -23.16 2.13
C ASN A 420 -14.34 -24.37 1.20
N ARG A 421 -13.31 -25.19 1.09
CA ARG A 421 -13.31 -26.39 0.24
C ARG A 421 -14.42 -27.35 0.66
N GLY A 422 -15.14 -27.91 -0.31
CA GLY A 422 -16.27 -28.81 -0.06
C GLY A 422 -17.54 -28.17 0.51
N GLN A 423 -17.56 -26.84 0.74
CA GLN A 423 -18.75 -26.11 1.20
C GLN A 423 -19.18 -25.02 0.21
N ASP A 424 -18.23 -24.19 -0.20
CA ASP A 424 -18.51 -23.06 -1.10
C ASP A 424 -18.38 -23.48 -2.58
N PRO A 425 -19.23 -22.96 -3.48
CA PRO A 425 -19.09 -23.20 -4.91
C PRO A 425 -17.84 -22.52 -5.49
N GLY A 426 -17.35 -23.00 -6.63
CA GLY A 426 -16.25 -22.37 -7.36
C GLY A 426 -14.89 -23.04 -7.20
N GLU A 427 -14.80 -24.18 -6.51
CA GLU A 427 -13.55 -24.95 -6.36
C GLU A 427 -12.94 -25.34 -7.71
N SER A 428 -13.77 -25.63 -8.72
CA SER A 428 -13.31 -25.91 -10.09
C SER A 428 -12.70 -24.69 -10.81
N MET A 429 -12.83 -23.49 -10.25
CA MET A 429 -12.31 -22.22 -10.76
C MET A 429 -11.13 -21.71 -9.91
N GLU A 430 -10.48 -22.61 -9.16
CA GLU A 430 -9.38 -22.28 -8.27
C GLU A 430 -8.22 -21.61 -9.02
N HIS A 431 -7.73 -20.50 -8.46
CA HIS A 431 -6.56 -19.78 -8.94
C HIS A 431 -5.28 -20.57 -8.64
N PRO A 432 -4.29 -20.55 -9.54
CA PRO A 432 -3.01 -21.23 -9.34
C PRO A 432 -2.06 -20.41 -8.44
N ILE A 433 -2.49 -20.09 -7.22
CA ILE A 433 -1.68 -19.35 -6.23
C ILE A 433 -1.18 -20.26 -5.09
N ASP A 434 -1.45 -21.56 -5.19
CA ASP A 434 -1.09 -22.63 -4.27
C ASP A 434 0.36 -23.11 -4.51
N VAL A 435 1.32 -22.18 -4.46
CA VAL A 435 2.73 -22.43 -4.81
C VAL A 435 3.31 -23.62 -4.05
N ALA A 436 3.09 -23.71 -2.73
CA ALA A 436 3.59 -24.81 -1.91
C ALA A 436 3.04 -26.18 -2.35
N ARG A 437 1.74 -26.25 -2.69
CA ARG A 437 1.09 -27.48 -3.19
C ARG A 437 1.60 -27.85 -4.58
N ALA A 438 1.76 -26.87 -5.47
CA ALA A 438 2.31 -27.06 -6.81
C ALA A 438 3.77 -27.56 -6.76
N VAL A 439 4.59 -27.04 -5.84
CA VAL A 439 5.95 -27.54 -5.63
C VAL A 439 5.95 -28.96 -5.07
N HIS A 440 5.04 -29.29 -4.15
CA HIS A 440 4.91 -30.64 -3.62
C HIS A 440 4.60 -31.65 -4.75
N ALA A 441 3.64 -31.32 -5.62
CA ALA A 441 3.30 -32.14 -6.78
C ALA A 441 4.48 -32.27 -7.77
N LEU A 442 5.18 -31.17 -8.08
CA LEU A 442 6.38 -31.20 -8.92
C LEU A 442 7.46 -32.11 -8.33
N ARG A 443 7.73 -31.99 -7.02
CA ARG A 443 8.73 -32.83 -6.33
C ARG A 443 8.39 -34.31 -6.43
N HIS A 444 7.11 -34.67 -6.32
CA HIS A 444 6.65 -36.05 -6.44
C HIS A 444 6.98 -36.65 -7.82
N ASP A 445 6.53 -36.01 -8.89
CA ASP A 445 6.74 -36.51 -10.26
C ASP A 445 8.23 -36.46 -10.66
N LEU A 446 8.95 -35.42 -10.22
CA LEU A 446 10.37 -35.25 -10.51
C LEU A 446 11.26 -36.26 -9.77
N ALA A 447 10.80 -36.85 -8.66
CA ALA A 447 11.56 -37.85 -7.92
C ALA A 447 11.78 -39.15 -8.72
N ALA A 448 10.85 -39.49 -9.61
CA ALA A 448 10.93 -40.66 -10.47
C ALA A 448 11.66 -40.40 -11.81
N ALA A 449 11.95 -39.13 -12.14
CA ALA A 449 12.60 -38.77 -13.39
C ALA A 449 14.11 -39.06 -13.37
N ASP A 450 14.65 -39.52 -14.50
CA ASP A 450 16.10 -39.68 -14.68
C ASP A 450 16.82 -38.34 -14.49
N ALA A 451 17.96 -38.34 -13.79
CA ALA A 451 18.69 -37.14 -13.43
C ALA A 451 19.22 -36.35 -14.63
N GLY A 452 19.61 -37.05 -15.70
CA GLY A 452 20.17 -36.45 -16.92
C GLY A 452 19.11 -36.05 -17.95
N ARG A 453 17.84 -36.45 -17.75
CA ARG A 453 16.72 -36.04 -18.59
C ARG A 453 16.56 -34.52 -18.57
N SER A 454 16.27 -33.94 -19.73
CA SER A 454 16.03 -32.50 -19.82
C SER A 454 14.65 -32.11 -19.26
N VAL A 455 14.54 -30.87 -18.76
CA VAL A 455 13.25 -30.26 -18.38
C VAL A 455 12.30 -30.25 -19.56
N ALA A 456 12.79 -30.06 -20.80
CA ALA A 456 11.97 -30.18 -22.00
C ALA A 456 11.25 -31.54 -22.11
N GLU A 457 12.01 -32.62 -22.01
CA GLU A 457 11.45 -33.98 -22.07
C GLU A 457 10.53 -34.26 -20.90
N PHE A 458 10.87 -33.80 -19.69
CA PHE A 458 10.01 -33.92 -18.52
C PHE A 458 8.66 -33.23 -18.71
N LEU A 459 8.66 -32.00 -19.22
CA LEU A 459 7.43 -31.22 -19.45
C LEU A 459 6.57 -31.76 -20.60
N LEU A 460 7.11 -32.56 -21.51
CA LEU A 460 6.29 -33.29 -22.49
C LEU A 460 5.43 -34.38 -21.85
N GLU A 461 5.93 -34.99 -20.78
CA GLU A 461 5.19 -36.02 -20.02
C GLU A 461 4.31 -35.41 -18.93
N PHE A 462 4.78 -34.35 -18.26
CA PHE A 462 4.09 -33.66 -17.17
C PHE A 462 3.82 -32.18 -17.50
N PRO A 463 3.00 -31.85 -18.51
CA PRO A 463 2.82 -30.48 -19.00
C PRO A 463 2.19 -29.53 -17.98
N TRP A 464 1.43 -30.04 -17.00
CA TRP A 464 0.83 -29.25 -15.92
C TRP A 464 1.87 -28.58 -15.02
N HIS A 465 3.11 -29.10 -14.98
CA HIS A 465 4.20 -28.50 -14.20
C HIS A 465 4.85 -27.28 -14.84
N ARG A 466 4.54 -26.96 -16.10
CA ARG A 466 5.21 -25.86 -16.84
C ARG A 466 5.18 -24.54 -16.07
N GLY A 467 4.06 -24.20 -15.44
CA GLY A 467 3.90 -22.95 -14.69
C GLY A 467 4.82 -22.89 -13.46
N ILE A 468 4.84 -23.97 -12.68
CA ILE A 468 5.65 -24.01 -11.46
C ILE A 468 7.14 -24.18 -11.76
N VAL A 469 7.52 -24.92 -12.81
CA VAL A 469 8.92 -24.98 -13.28
C VAL A 469 9.41 -23.60 -13.73
N ALA A 470 8.60 -22.86 -14.52
CA ALA A 470 8.94 -21.50 -14.92
C ALA A 470 9.15 -20.58 -13.70
N ARG A 471 8.30 -20.72 -12.68
CA ARG A 471 8.43 -19.98 -11.42
C ARG A 471 9.75 -20.33 -10.72
N VAL A 472 9.95 -21.60 -10.37
CA VAL A 472 11.13 -22.12 -9.66
C VAL A 472 12.44 -21.66 -10.32
N GLN A 473 12.54 -21.79 -11.64
CA GLN A 473 13.70 -21.35 -12.41
C GLN A 473 13.86 -19.83 -12.37
N SER A 474 12.78 -19.07 -12.59
CA SER A 474 12.86 -17.59 -12.62
C SER A 474 13.17 -16.95 -11.27
N VAL A 475 12.76 -17.56 -10.15
CA VAL A 475 12.97 -17.00 -8.81
C VAL A 475 14.27 -17.50 -8.15
N ALA A 476 15.02 -18.39 -8.80
CA ALA A 476 16.26 -18.96 -8.28
C ALA A 476 17.26 -17.89 -7.80
N GLY A 477 17.32 -16.75 -8.50
CA GLY A 477 18.19 -15.62 -8.14
C GLY A 477 17.62 -14.67 -7.08
N LEU A 478 16.34 -14.77 -6.73
CA LEU A 478 15.64 -13.76 -5.90
C LEU A 478 15.67 -14.14 -4.43
N ARG A 479 16.23 -13.32 -3.54
CA ARG A 479 16.35 -13.67 -2.12
C ARG A 479 14.99 -13.80 -1.43
N TYR A 480 14.03 -12.95 -1.80
CA TYR A 480 12.73 -12.81 -1.16
C TYR A 480 11.57 -13.07 -2.14
N GLY A 481 11.77 -13.88 -3.18
CA GLY A 481 10.79 -14.10 -4.25
C GLY A 481 9.56 -14.96 -3.89
N GLU A 482 9.44 -15.46 -2.67
CA GLU A 482 8.35 -16.37 -2.29
C GLU A 482 7.65 -15.98 -1.00
N VAL A 483 6.32 -16.03 -1.01
CA VAL A 483 5.55 -16.05 0.24
C VAL A 483 5.70 -17.45 0.84
N ARG A 484 6.50 -17.58 1.91
CA ARG A 484 6.75 -18.86 2.59
C ARG A 484 5.58 -19.25 3.50
N ALA A 485 4.42 -19.52 2.89
CA ALA A 485 3.19 -19.89 3.61
C ALA A 485 2.30 -20.81 2.77
N ASN A 486 1.44 -21.58 3.45
CA ASN A 486 0.36 -22.29 2.81
C ASN A 486 -0.90 -21.41 2.73
N LEU A 487 -1.21 -20.90 1.53
CA LEU A 487 -2.38 -20.04 1.29
C LEU A 487 -3.71 -20.80 1.30
N LEU A 488 -3.68 -22.14 1.28
CA LEU A 488 -4.85 -23.00 1.32
C LEU A 488 -5.22 -23.44 2.74
N ALA A 489 -4.34 -23.21 3.71
CA ALA A 489 -4.58 -23.59 5.09
C ALA A 489 -5.78 -22.84 5.69
N GLY A 490 -6.51 -23.51 6.58
CA GLY A 490 -7.70 -22.94 7.25
C GLY A 490 -7.39 -21.72 8.12
N ASP A 491 -6.18 -21.64 8.66
CA ASP A 491 -5.67 -20.63 9.58
C ASP A 491 -4.83 -19.53 8.90
N PHE A 492 -4.57 -19.64 7.59
CA PHE A 492 -3.91 -18.57 6.84
C PHE A 492 -4.70 -17.27 6.95
N LEU A 493 -4.03 -16.20 7.38
CA LEU A 493 -4.61 -14.87 7.55
C LEU A 493 -4.18 -13.92 6.41
N PRO A 494 -5.05 -13.64 5.42
CA PRO A 494 -4.79 -12.73 4.30
C PRO A 494 -4.30 -11.33 4.71
N LEU A 495 -4.75 -10.86 5.87
CA LEU A 495 -4.37 -9.54 6.41
C LEU A 495 -2.86 -9.34 6.50
N HIS A 496 -2.08 -10.42 6.70
CA HIS A 496 -0.62 -10.32 6.77
C HIS A 496 0.00 -9.77 5.48
N LEU A 497 -0.37 -10.34 4.34
CA LEU A 497 0.15 -9.91 3.04
C LEU A 497 -0.47 -8.58 2.59
N GLN A 498 -1.69 -8.28 3.03
CA GLN A 498 -2.32 -6.98 2.78
C GLN A 498 -1.55 -5.88 3.52
N ARG A 499 -1.32 -6.02 4.84
CA ARG A 499 -0.57 -5.04 5.64
C ARG A 499 0.86 -4.81 5.12
N PHE A 500 1.55 -5.86 4.68
CA PHE A 500 2.87 -5.72 4.03
C PHE A 500 2.85 -4.75 2.85
N GLN A 501 1.97 -4.98 1.88
CA GLN A 501 1.89 -4.15 0.68
C GLN A 501 1.35 -2.74 0.99
N LEU A 502 0.39 -2.63 1.92
CA LEU A 502 -0.11 -1.33 2.39
C LEU A 502 0.99 -0.48 3.05
N ALA A 503 1.89 -1.13 3.80
CA ALA A 503 3.08 -0.46 4.35
C ALA A 503 3.99 0.04 3.23
N LEU A 504 4.21 -0.72 2.16
CA LEU A 504 4.98 -0.24 1.00
C LEU A 504 4.29 0.93 0.29
N TYR A 505 2.96 0.96 0.22
CA TYR A 505 2.23 2.10 -0.33
C TYR A 505 2.31 3.36 0.54
N GLY A 506 2.64 3.24 1.83
CA GLY A 506 2.66 4.37 2.77
C GLY A 506 1.32 4.60 3.48
N MET A 507 0.53 3.54 3.64
CA MET A 507 -0.76 3.58 4.33
C MET A 507 -0.62 3.19 5.80
N GLU A 508 -1.52 3.70 6.63
CA GLU A 508 -1.54 3.45 8.08
C GLU A 508 -2.98 3.41 8.62
N ASN A 509 -3.11 3.27 9.93
CA ASN A 509 -4.39 3.15 10.65
C ASN A 509 -5.16 1.91 10.20
N TYR A 510 -4.45 0.77 10.16
CA TYR A 510 -5.01 -0.53 9.84
C TYR A 510 -6.20 -0.86 10.73
N SER A 511 -7.38 -0.92 10.12
CA SER A 511 -8.61 -1.30 10.81
C SER A 511 -9.28 -2.49 10.13
N PRO A 512 -8.91 -3.73 10.50
CA PRO A 512 -9.57 -4.93 10.02
C PRO A 512 -11.07 -4.87 10.25
N GLN A 513 -11.83 -5.27 9.24
CA GLN A 513 -13.28 -5.38 9.30
C GLN A 513 -13.73 -6.86 9.25
N SER A 514 -12.81 -7.73 8.87
CA SER A 514 -12.87 -9.19 8.95
C SER A 514 -11.43 -9.74 8.80
N THR A 515 -11.27 -11.04 8.66
CA THR A 515 -9.99 -11.69 8.32
C THR A 515 -9.56 -11.51 6.86
N ASP A 516 -10.42 -10.95 6.01
CA ASP A 516 -10.20 -10.90 4.56
C ASP A 516 -10.01 -9.47 4.02
N TRP A 517 -10.33 -8.44 4.80
CA TRP A 517 -10.23 -7.04 4.37
C TRP A 517 -10.09 -6.06 5.54
N LEU A 518 -9.47 -4.92 5.26
CA LEU A 518 -9.25 -3.84 6.23
C LEU A 518 -9.41 -2.45 5.61
N ARG A 519 -9.68 -1.48 6.48
CA ARG A 519 -9.68 -0.04 6.15
C ARG A 519 -8.35 0.59 6.56
N VAL A 520 -7.96 1.64 5.84
CA VAL A 520 -6.71 2.39 6.06
C VAL A 520 -6.89 3.86 5.68
N THR A 521 -5.90 4.66 6.03
CA THR A 521 -5.75 6.03 5.53
C THR A 521 -4.39 6.18 4.84
N LEU A 522 -4.39 6.86 3.69
CA LEU A 522 -3.20 7.25 2.95
C LEU A 522 -2.94 8.75 3.14
N PHE A 523 -1.66 9.17 3.19
CA PHE A 523 -1.26 10.57 3.33
C PHE A 523 -1.77 11.27 4.61
N SER A 524 -2.10 10.53 5.67
CA SER A 524 -2.27 11.13 7.00
C SER A 524 -0.91 11.65 7.46
N GLY A 525 -0.84 12.94 7.80
CA GLY A 525 0.40 13.63 8.19
C GLY A 525 1.08 14.41 7.07
N ALA A 526 0.97 13.91 5.83
CA ALA A 526 1.76 14.38 4.70
C ALA A 526 1.55 15.88 4.39
N PRO A 527 2.58 16.58 3.88
CA PRO A 527 2.51 17.98 3.50
C PRO A 527 1.41 18.28 2.47
N ARG A 528 0.90 19.51 2.49
CA ARG A 528 -0.07 20.00 1.48
C ARG A 528 0.65 20.47 0.23
N ALA A 529 -0.10 20.73 -0.83
CA ALA A 529 0.46 21.25 -2.07
C ALA A 529 1.34 22.49 -1.89
N ARG A 530 0.87 23.47 -1.12
CA ARG A 530 1.64 24.69 -0.82
C ARG A 530 2.89 24.43 0.02
N ASP A 531 2.86 23.40 0.86
CA ASP A 531 4.00 23.06 1.72
C ASP A 531 5.07 22.38 0.83
N VAL A 532 4.67 21.48 -0.07
CA VAL A 532 5.52 20.86 -1.11
C VAL A 532 6.18 21.92 -2.01
N GLU A 533 5.42 22.91 -2.50
CA GLU A 533 5.94 24.02 -3.31
C GLU A 533 7.00 24.85 -2.54
N SER A 534 6.81 25.01 -1.23
CA SER A 534 7.78 25.70 -0.36
C SER A 534 9.05 24.88 -0.08
N GLY A 535 9.06 23.59 -0.43
CA GLY A 535 10.14 22.64 -0.15
C GLY A 535 10.07 22.03 1.26
N ALA A 536 8.90 22.06 1.90
CA ALA A 536 8.68 21.37 3.18
C ALA A 536 8.79 19.85 2.98
N ASP A 537 9.48 19.19 3.90
CA ASP A 537 10.08 17.88 3.69
C ASP A 537 9.38 16.74 4.45
N ASP A 538 10.12 15.65 4.64
CA ASP A 538 9.65 14.28 4.82
C ASP A 538 9.31 13.89 6.28
N ASP A 539 9.32 14.83 7.24
CA ASP A 539 9.04 14.57 8.66
C ASP A 539 7.54 14.64 9.01
N TRP A 540 6.79 13.63 8.58
CA TRP A 540 5.34 13.57 8.83
C TRP A 540 4.82 12.25 9.41
N LEU A 541 5.69 11.35 9.85
CA LEU A 541 5.29 10.12 10.55
C LEU A 541 4.51 10.40 11.84
N PHE A 542 3.80 9.41 12.35
CA PHE A 542 3.25 9.45 13.71
C PHE A 542 2.50 10.76 14.06
N THR A 543 1.71 11.29 13.14
CA THR A 543 1.00 12.58 13.33
C THR A 543 -0.02 12.50 14.46
N ARG A 544 0.07 13.46 15.38
CA ARG A 544 -0.85 13.61 16.52
C ARG A 544 -2.19 14.18 16.07
N LYS A 545 -3.24 13.90 16.85
CA LYS A 545 -4.55 14.55 16.66
C LYS A 545 -4.42 16.09 16.78
N PRO A 546 -5.16 16.89 15.99
CA PRO A 546 -5.16 18.35 16.07
C PRO A 546 -5.43 18.89 17.48
N GLY A 547 -4.86 20.05 17.80
CA GLY A 547 -4.95 20.64 19.15
C GLY A 547 -4.09 19.96 20.22
N LYS A 548 -3.23 19.01 19.82
CA LYS A 548 -2.19 18.43 20.69
C LYS A 548 -0.82 18.81 20.17
N GLU A 549 0.09 19.16 21.07
CA GLU A 549 1.47 19.47 20.71
C GLU A 549 2.12 18.24 20.03
N SER A 550 2.66 18.49 18.84
CA SER A 550 3.28 17.52 17.93
C SER A 550 4.59 16.98 18.48
#